data_AF-A0A7Y4R9A2-F1
#
_entry.id   AF-A0A7Y4R9A2-F1
#
_cell.length_a   1.000
_cell.length_b   1.000
_cell.length_c   1.000
_cell.angle_alpha   90.00
_cell.angle_beta   90.00
_cell.angle_gamma   90.00
#
_symmetry.space_group_name_H-M   'P 1'
#
loop_
_entity.id
_entity.type
_entity.pdbx_description
1 polymer ?
#
loop_
_entity_poly.entity_id
_entity_poly.type
_entity_poly.pdbx_seq_one_letter_code
_entity_poly.pdbx_strand_id
1 'polypeptide(L)'
;MAAQDADEGDLRGHGDVAMADDEASGSGRTGRKAMADHVERESGGAPAARQGRSFFELYKPSQGTYTRAGTAIGGAILVLGGANFLYQNLEGAIANPQWSLAVQVGLTLAVVVVFGLLLYWVVGVKRGPCDFFIATEGEMKKVSWTTRNELIGSTKVVIGATLILGTVLFLVDYLFIEFFQLIHVLHGTPS
;
A
#
# COMPACT_ATOMS: atom_id res chain seq x y z
N MET A 1 21.75 -52.40 -29.06
CA MET A 1 21.65 -53.77 -29.60
C MET A 1 21.00 -54.60 -28.51
N ALA A 2 19.75 -55.04 -28.53
CA ALA A 2 18.58 -55.01 -29.42
C ALA A 2 17.35 -55.04 -28.46
N ALA A 3 16.27 -54.27 -28.61
CA ALA A 3 15.17 -54.43 -29.57
C ALA A 3 14.54 -55.84 -29.58
N GLN A 4 13.56 -56.04 -28.69
CA GLN A 4 12.49 -57.05 -28.69
C GLN A 4 11.59 -56.62 -27.50
N ASP A 5 10.29 -56.39 -27.62
CA ASP A 5 9.27 -57.30 -28.15
C ASP A 5 8.14 -56.58 -28.90
N ALA A 6 7.54 -57.32 -29.82
CA ALA A 6 6.36 -56.98 -30.60
C ALA A 6 5.20 -57.91 -30.22
N ASP A 7 3.99 -57.53 -30.66
CA ASP A 7 2.75 -58.33 -30.77
C ASP A 7 1.99 -58.55 -29.44
N GLU A 8 0.67 -58.46 -29.28
CA GLU A 8 -0.55 -58.56 -30.11
C GLU A 8 -1.60 -57.61 -29.47
N GLY A 9 -2.58 -56.97 -30.11
CA GLY A 9 -3.73 -57.55 -30.83
C GLY A 9 -5.01 -57.48 -29.98
N ASP A 10 -6.17 -57.22 -30.63
CA ASP A 10 -7.57 -57.26 -30.11
C ASP A 10 -8.13 -55.95 -29.48
N LEU A 11 -8.75 -55.03 -30.23
CA LEU A 11 -10.09 -55.01 -30.87
C LEU A 11 -11.29 -54.88 -29.91
N ARG A 12 -12.10 -53.85 -30.19
CA ARG A 12 -13.55 -53.60 -29.94
C ARG A 12 -13.72 -52.14 -29.48
N GLY A 13 -14.41 -51.22 -30.16
CA GLY A 13 -15.54 -51.34 -31.07
C GLY A 13 -16.69 -50.47 -30.51
N HIS A 14 -17.30 -49.65 -31.39
CA HIS A 14 -18.46 -48.75 -31.20
C HIS A 14 -18.18 -47.31 -30.75
N GLY A 15 -18.64 -46.26 -31.44
CA GLY A 15 -19.49 -46.22 -32.64
C GLY A 15 -19.57 -44.80 -33.19
N ASP A 16 -19.68 -44.72 -34.51
CA ASP A 16 -20.12 -43.55 -35.27
C ASP A 16 -21.49 -43.06 -34.77
N VAL A 17 -21.79 -41.77 -34.97
CA VAL A 17 -22.88 -41.31 -35.86
C VAL A 17 -22.88 -39.78 -35.87
N ALA A 18 -22.75 -39.25 -37.08
CA ALA A 18 -22.97 -37.86 -37.43
C ALA A 18 -24.47 -37.55 -37.65
N MET A 19 -24.84 -36.30 -37.33
CA MET A 19 -25.84 -35.43 -37.97
C MET A 19 -27.10 -36.07 -38.62
N ALA A 20 -28.29 -35.66 -38.15
CA ALA A 20 -29.30 -34.91 -38.92
C ALA A 20 -30.66 -34.82 -38.19
N ASP A 21 -31.33 -33.68 -38.42
CA ASP A 21 -32.77 -33.39 -38.46
C ASP A 21 -33.65 -33.42 -37.19
N ASP A 22 -34.20 -32.26 -36.82
CA ASP A 22 -35.65 -31.98 -36.74
C ASP A 22 -35.93 -30.71 -35.90
N GLU A 23 -36.30 -29.59 -36.53
CA GLU A 23 -37.20 -28.61 -35.88
C GLU A 23 -38.19 -28.04 -36.90
N ALA A 24 -39.40 -28.57 -36.83
CA ALA A 24 -40.60 -28.03 -37.45
C ALA A 24 -41.39 -27.15 -36.46
N SER A 25 -41.95 -26.06 -36.99
CA SER A 25 -43.26 -25.48 -36.61
C SER A 25 -43.38 -24.51 -35.42
N GLY A 26 -43.96 -23.33 -35.68
CA GLY A 26 -44.68 -22.51 -34.69
C GLY A 26 -44.24 -21.03 -34.60
N SER A 27 -44.46 -20.20 -35.62
CA SER A 27 -45.65 -19.33 -35.76
C SER A 27 -45.94 -18.36 -34.58
N GLY A 28 -45.85 -17.04 -34.85
CA GLY A 28 -46.89 -16.10 -34.38
C GLY A 28 -46.55 -14.99 -33.38
N ARG A 29 -45.30 -14.78 -32.93
CA ARG A 29 -45.01 -13.80 -31.83
C ARG A 29 -44.10 -12.62 -32.17
N THR A 30 -43.41 -12.62 -33.30
CA THR A 30 -42.32 -11.66 -33.58
C THR A 30 -42.79 -10.30 -34.09
N GLY A 31 -43.96 -10.20 -34.73
CA GLY A 31 -44.42 -8.95 -35.38
C GLY A 31 -44.94 -7.86 -34.43
N ARG A 32 -45.52 -8.21 -33.28
CA ARG A 32 -46.07 -7.20 -32.34
C ARG A 32 -45.02 -6.50 -31.49
N LYS A 33 -43.89 -7.16 -31.23
CA LYS A 33 -42.84 -6.62 -30.37
C LYS A 33 -42.00 -5.56 -31.08
N ALA A 34 -41.73 -5.76 -32.37
CA ALA A 34 -40.95 -4.83 -33.19
C ALA A 34 -41.61 -3.44 -33.36
N MET A 35 -42.95 -3.36 -33.32
CA MET A 35 -43.67 -2.08 -33.43
C MET A 35 -43.63 -1.28 -32.12
N ALA A 36 -43.63 -1.95 -30.96
CA ALA A 36 -43.48 -1.28 -29.67
C ALA A 36 -42.07 -0.66 -29.52
N ASP A 37 -41.05 -1.38 -29.98
CA ASP A 37 -39.65 -0.95 -29.88
C ASP A 37 -39.30 0.26 -30.77
N HIS A 38 -40.13 0.57 -31.78
CA HIS A 38 -39.92 1.74 -32.64
C HIS A 38 -40.59 3.01 -32.10
N VAL A 39 -41.73 2.88 -31.40
CA VAL A 39 -42.43 4.01 -30.78
C VAL A 39 -41.67 4.55 -29.56
N GLU A 40 -40.89 3.69 -28.88
CA GLU A 40 -40.07 4.09 -27.73
C GLU A 40 -38.78 4.85 -28.13
N ARG A 41 -38.38 4.82 -29.40
CA ARG A 41 -37.14 5.47 -29.88
C ARG A 41 -37.29 6.98 -30.17
N GLU A 42 -38.51 7.51 -30.24
CA GLU A 42 -38.75 8.92 -30.60
C GLU A 42 -39.21 9.82 -29.45
N SER A 43 -39.34 9.32 -28.22
CA SER A 43 -39.58 10.17 -27.04
C SER A 43 -38.27 10.67 -26.44
N GLY A 44 -37.78 11.77 -27.00
CA GLY A 44 -37.27 12.90 -26.22
C GLY A 44 -35.98 12.67 -25.45
N GLY A 45 -34.86 12.94 -26.11
CA GLY A 45 -33.59 13.24 -25.44
C GLY A 45 -33.75 14.42 -24.49
N ALA A 46 -33.72 14.13 -23.18
CA ALA A 46 -33.39 15.14 -22.19
C ALA A 46 -31.89 15.46 -22.34
N PRO A 47 -31.48 16.75 -22.45
CA PRO A 47 -30.07 17.07 -22.42
C PRO A 47 -29.54 16.59 -21.07
N ALA A 48 -28.58 15.66 -21.11
CA ALA A 48 -27.85 15.23 -19.93
C ALA A 48 -27.39 16.48 -19.20
N ALA A 49 -28.04 16.77 -18.06
CA ALA A 49 -27.65 17.87 -17.20
C ALA A 49 -26.15 17.74 -17.02
N ARG A 50 -25.40 18.76 -17.43
CA ARG A 50 -23.97 18.87 -17.11
C ARG A 50 -23.91 18.94 -15.60
N GLN A 51 -23.80 17.77 -14.98
CA GLN A 51 -23.61 17.62 -13.55
C GLN A 51 -22.35 18.42 -13.26
N GLY A 52 -22.54 19.54 -12.57
CA GLY A 52 -21.46 20.46 -12.26
C GLY A 52 -20.34 19.65 -11.63
N ARG A 53 -19.15 19.70 -12.24
CA ARG A 53 -17.94 19.13 -11.66
C ARG A 53 -17.74 19.81 -10.31
N SER A 54 -18.17 19.15 -9.25
CA SER A 54 -17.81 19.55 -7.90
C SER A 54 -16.30 19.44 -7.80
N PHE A 55 -15.62 20.56 -7.56
CA PHE A 55 -14.16 20.61 -7.35
C PHE A 55 -13.69 19.76 -6.15
N PHE A 56 -14.64 19.18 -5.41
CA PHE A 56 -14.46 18.26 -4.29
C PHE A 56 -14.84 16.80 -4.60
N GLU A 57 -15.10 16.43 -5.85
CA GLU A 57 -15.21 15.01 -6.21
C GLU A 57 -13.84 14.35 -6.08
N LEU A 58 -13.69 13.55 -5.01
CA LEU A 58 -12.52 12.74 -4.74
C LEU A 58 -12.24 11.85 -5.96
N TYR A 59 -11.11 12.09 -6.64
CA TYR A 59 -10.75 11.34 -7.84
C TYR A 59 -10.41 9.88 -7.47
N LYS A 60 -11.26 8.94 -7.93
CA LYS A 60 -11.23 7.50 -7.62
C LYS A 60 -11.11 7.21 -6.11
N PRO A 61 -12.21 7.31 -5.34
CA PRO A 61 -12.20 7.19 -3.88
C PRO A 61 -11.87 5.78 -3.37
N SER A 62 -11.96 4.74 -4.23
CA SER A 62 -11.79 3.34 -3.84
C SER A 62 -10.39 2.77 -4.12
N GLN A 63 -9.44 3.55 -4.64
CA GLN A 63 -8.11 3.08 -5.03
C GLN A 63 -7.02 4.05 -4.55
N GLY A 64 -5.95 3.56 -3.90
CA GLY A 64 -4.88 4.43 -3.39
C GLY A 64 -5.09 4.91 -1.95
N THR A 65 -6.18 4.53 -1.27
CA THR A 65 -6.60 5.15 0.00
C THR A 65 -5.60 4.93 1.13
N TYR A 66 -5.02 3.74 1.25
CA TYR A 66 -4.03 3.45 2.30
C TYR A 66 -2.71 4.21 2.10
N THR A 67 -2.22 4.30 0.87
CA THR A 67 -1.01 5.05 0.54
C THR A 67 -1.21 6.55 0.76
N ARG A 68 -2.37 7.10 0.35
CA ARG A 68 -2.74 8.50 0.59
C ARG A 68 -2.88 8.80 2.08
N ALA A 69 -3.58 7.94 2.84
CA ALA A 69 -3.71 8.09 4.28
C ALA A 69 -2.36 8.01 5.00
N GLY A 70 -1.48 7.07 4.62
CA GLY A 70 -0.14 6.93 5.18
C GLY A 70 0.72 8.18 4.96
N THR A 71 0.74 8.72 3.74
CA THR A 71 1.46 9.96 3.44
C THR A 71 0.86 11.18 4.13
N ALA A 72 -0.47 11.24 4.27
CA ALA A 72 -1.14 12.30 4.98
C ALA A 72 -0.83 12.28 6.49
N ILE A 73 -0.86 11.10 7.11
CA ILE A 73 -0.52 10.91 8.53
C ILE A 73 0.95 11.22 8.76
N GLY A 74 1.86 10.67 7.95
CA GLY A 74 3.29 10.92 8.06
C GLY A 74 3.63 12.41 7.90
N GLY A 75 3.05 13.06 6.89
CA GLY A 75 3.21 14.50 6.72
C GLY A 75 2.58 15.32 7.87
N ALA A 76 1.44 14.90 8.41
CA ALA A 76 0.83 15.56 9.57
C ALA A 76 1.74 15.48 10.80
N ILE A 77 2.35 14.30 11.07
CA ILE A 77 3.32 14.14 12.16
C ILE A 77 4.53 15.07 11.95
N LEU A 78 5.06 15.18 10.73
CA LEU A 78 6.17 16.09 10.43
C LEU A 78 5.78 17.56 10.63
N VAL A 79 4.59 17.96 10.21
CA VAL A 79 4.09 19.33 10.41
C VAL A 79 3.92 19.64 11.90
N LEU A 80 3.35 18.72 12.68
CA LEU A 80 3.19 18.88 14.12
C LEU A 80 4.55 18.89 14.85
N GLY A 81 5.46 17.99 14.49
CA GLY A 81 6.83 17.95 15.03
C GLY A 81 7.60 19.23 14.71
N GLY A 82 7.51 19.72 13.47
CA GLY A 82 8.10 20.98 13.04
C GLY A 82 7.49 22.20 13.74
N ALA A 83 6.17 22.20 13.95
CA ALA A 83 5.48 23.25 14.69
C ALA A 83 5.91 23.27 16.17
N ASN A 84 6.04 22.10 16.80
CA ASN A 84 6.55 21.99 18.17
C ASN A 84 8.01 22.46 18.28
N PHE A 85 8.87 22.07 17.33
CA PHE A 85 10.24 22.58 17.25
C PHE A 85 10.26 24.10 17.10
N LEU A 86 9.45 24.66 16.21
CA LEU A 86 9.35 26.10 15.99
C LEU A 86 8.87 26.84 17.25
N TYR A 87 7.85 26.30 17.93
CA TYR A 87 7.32 26.85 19.18
C TYR A 87 8.41 26.94 20.27
N GLN A 88 9.21 25.89 20.44
CA GLN A 88 10.30 25.84 21.42
C GLN A 88 11.44 26.80 21.08
N ASN A 89 11.79 26.94 19.79
CA ASN A 89 12.85 27.86 19.35
C ASN A 89 12.42 29.33 19.43
N LEU A 90 11.13 29.62 19.27
CA LEU A 90 10.59 30.99 19.34
C LEU A 90 10.50 31.54 20.77
N GLU A 91 10.34 30.68 21.77
CA GLU A 91 10.24 31.07 23.19
C GLU A 91 11.50 31.81 23.67
N GLY A 92 12.68 31.40 23.18
CA GLY A 92 13.96 32.04 23.52
C GLY A 92 14.39 33.18 22.58
N ALA A 93 13.69 33.39 21.46
CA ALA A 93 14.12 34.32 20.41
C ALA A 93 13.53 35.74 20.54
N ILE A 94 12.41 35.90 21.27
CA ILE A 94 11.70 37.18 21.37
C ILE A 94 11.90 37.78 22.77
N ALA A 95 12.70 38.85 22.86
CA ALA A 95 13.03 39.52 24.13
C ALA A 95 11.87 40.33 24.76
N ASN A 96 10.79 40.60 24.01
CA ASN A 96 9.66 41.41 24.48
C ASN A 96 8.49 40.53 24.98
N PRO A 97 8.19 40.50 26.29
CA PRO A 97 7.19 39.60 26.87
C PRO A 97 5.74 39.94 26.48
N GLN A 98 5.44 41.19 26.10
CA GLN A 98 4.09 41.61 25.72
C GLN A 98 3.62 41.01 24.38
N TRP A 99 4.55 40.77 23.45
CA TRP A 99 4.25 40.29 22.10
C TRP A 99 4.72 38.85 21.85
N SER A 100 5.54 38.27 22.74
CA SER A 100 6.11 36.93 22.54
C SER A 100 5.03 35.87 22.38
N LEU A 101 4.01 35.85 23.25
CA LEU A 101 2.93 34.87 23.21
C LEU A 101 2.11 34.98 21.92
N ALA A 102 1.75 36.20 21.52
CA ALA A 102 0.96 36.44 20.32
C ALA A 102 1.70 36.03 19.04
N VAL A 103 3.00 36.36 18.94
CA VAL A 103 3.82 36.00 17.78
C VAL A 103 4.14 34.51 17.76
N GLN A 104 4.45 33.90 18.91
CA GLN A 104 4.79 32.49 19.02
C GLN A 104 3.59 31.59 18.66
N VAL A 105 2.42 31.85 19.25
CA VAL A 105 1.20 31.08 18.95
C VAL A 105 0.70 31.37 17.53
N GLY A 106 0.70 32.65 17.12
CA GLY A 106 0.24 33.07 15.81
C GLY A 106 1.07 32.46 14.68
N LEU A 107 2.41 32.54 14.76
CA LEU A 107 3.31 31.99 13.75
C LEU A 107 3.25 30.47 13.71
N THR A 108 3.22 29.81 14.86
CA THR A 108 3.12 28.35 14.94
C THR A 108 1.82 27.84 14.32
N LEU A 109 0.68 28.46 14.65
CA LEU A 109 -0.61 28.11 14.04
C LEU A 109 -0.64 28.41 12.54
N ALA A 110 -0.07 29.53 12.10
CA ALA A 110 0.01 29.87 10.69
C ALA A 110 0.78 28.80 9.91
N VAL A 111 1.92 28.34 10.43
CA VAL A 111 2.72 27.26 9.83
C VAL A 111 1.90 25.97 9.75
N VAL A 112 1.24 25.56 10.84
CA VAL A 112 0.41 24.34 10.85
C VAL A 112 -0.70 24.42 9.79
N VAL A 113 -1.40 25.55 9.68
CA VAL A 113 -2.49 25.72 8.72
C VAL A 113 -1.97 25.72 7.28
N VAL A 114 -0.91 26.47 7.00
CA VAL A 114 -0.34 26.57 5.64
C VAL A 114 0.19 25.23 5.16
N PHE A 115 1.01 24.56 5.98
CA PHE A 115 1.58 23.27 5.61
C PHE A 115 0.53 22.14 5.62
N GLY A 116 -0.46 22.20 6.51
CA GLY A 116 -1.59 21.27 6.52
C GLY A 116 -2.44 21.40 5.25
N LEU A 117 -2.73 22.62 4.81
CA LEU A 117 -3.48 22.87 3.57
C LEU A 117 -2.68 22.47 2.33
N LEU A 118 -1.37 22.73 2.32
CA LEU A 118 -0.47 22.29 1.25
C LEU A 118 -0.46 20.75 1.15
N LEU A 119 -0.34 20.07 2.28
CA LEU A 119 -0.38 18.61 2.34
C LEU A 119 -1.72 18.07 1.81
N TYR A 120 -2.86 18.64 2.24
CA TYR A 120 -4.17 18.30 1.71
C TYR A 120 -4.26 18.51 0.19
N TRP A 121 -3.72 19.61 -0.32
CA TRP A 121 -3.73 19.92 -1.74
C TRP A 121 -2.87 18.95 -2.56
N VAL A 122 -1.69 18.59 -2.08
CA VAL A 122 -0.78 17.66 -2.75
C VAL A 122 -1.30 16.23 -2.71
N VAL A 123 -1.82 15.77 -1.57
CA VAL A 123 -2.23 14.38 -1.36
C VAL A 123 -3.68 14.11 -1.82
N GLY A 124 -4.57 15.10 -1.69
CA GLY A 124 -6.01 14.93 -1.92
C GLY A 124 -6.54 15.55 -3.22
N VAL A 125 -5.92 16.62 -3.74
CA VAL A 125 -6.50 17.42 -4.85
C VAL A 125 -5.73 17.21 -6.16
N LYS A 126 -4.41 17.03 -6.11
CA LYS A 126 -3.58 16.85 -7.32
C LYS A 126 -3.68 15.43 -7.87
N ARG A 127 -4.06 15.32 -9.16
CA ARG A 127 -4.16 14.04 -9.89
C ARG A 127 -2.83 13.31 -10.05
N GLY A 128 -1.72 14.04 -10.28
CA GLY A 128 -0.40 13.44 -10.52
C GLY A 128 0.12 12.54 -9.38
N PRO A 129 0.32 13.08 -8.15
CA PRO A 129 0.71 12.28 -6.99
C PRO A 129 -0.28 11.15 -6.68
N CYS A 130 -1.57 11.41 -6.86
CA CYS A 130 -2.64 10.43 -6.68
C CYS A 130 -2.50 9.22 -7.63
N ASP A 131 -2.23 9.46 -8.91
CA ASP A 131 -2.03 8.41 -9.91
C ASP A 131 -0.74 7.63 -9.65
N PHE A 132 0.33 8.31 -9.20
CA PHE A 132 1.57 7.66 -8.78
C PHE A 132 1.35 6.73 -7.57
N PHE A 133 0.62 7.18 -6.55
CA PHE A 133 0.32 6.35 -5.37
C PHE A 133 -0.54 5.14 -5.71
N ILE A 134 -1.49 5.29 -6.64
CA ILE A 134 -2.29 4.17 -7.15
C ILE A 134 -1.41 3.19 -7.92
N ALA A 135 -0.56 3.67 -8.84
CA ALA A 135 0.33 2.83 -9.63
C ALA A 135 1.31 2.07 -8.72
N THR A 136 1.89 2.76 -7.74
CA THR A 136 2.80 2.18 -6.75
C THR A 136 2.11 1.10 -5.92
N GLU A 137 0.90 1.36 -5.40
CA GLU A 137 0.12 0.35 -4.67
C GLU A 137 -0.22 -0.86 -5.56
N GLY A 138 -0.57 -0.61 -6.83
CA GLY A 138 -0.86 -1.64 -7.81
C GLY A 138 0.36 -2.53 -8.11
N GLU A 139 1.54 -1.95 -8.27
CA GLU A 139 2.80 -2.71 -8.44
C GLU A 139 3.17 -3.47 -7.17
N MET A 140 3.04 -2.85 -5.99
CA MET A 140 3.35 -3.48 -4.72
C MET A 140 2.44 -4.68 -4.39
N LYS A 141 1.18 -4.65 -4.82
CA LYS A 141 0.24 -5.78 -4.66
C LYS A 141 0.56 -6.97 -5.55
N LYS A 142 1.37 -6.79 -6.62
CA LYS A 142 1.84 -7.91 -7.45
C LYS A 142 2.94 -8.70 -6.77
N VAL A 143 3.61 -8.11 -5.78
CA VAL A 143 4.64 -8.79 -5.01
C VAL A 143 3.96 -9.79 -4.07
N SER A 144 4.09 -11.08 -4.39
CA SER A 144 3.68 -12.15 -3.49
C SER A 144 4.60 -12.14 -2.27
N TRP A 145 4.10 -11.66 -1.14
CA TRP A 145 4.85 -11.67 0.12
C TRP A 145 4.90 -13.09 0.71
N THR A 146 6.05 -13.42 1.31
CA THR A 146 6.27 -14.66 2.06
C THR A 146 5.19 -14.84 3.12
N THR A 147 4.81 -16.09 3.38
CA THR A 147 3.78 -16.36 4.39
C THR A 147 4.27 -15.96 5.79
N ARG A 148 3.37 -15.61 6.71
CA ARG A 148 3.76 -15.21 8.08
C ARG A 148 4.60 -16.27 8.78
N ASN A 149 4.38 -17.54 8.46
CA ASN A 149 5.13 -18.66 9.03
C ASN A 149 6.60 -18.66 8.57
N GLU A 150 6.86 -18.36 7.29
CA GLU A 150 8.22 -18.24 6.76
C GLU A 150 8.97 -17.05 7.37
N LEU A 151 8.26 -15.92 7.57
CA LEU A 151 8.84 -14.73 8.19
C LEU A 151 9.22 -14.97 9.65
N ILE A 152 8.35 -15.63 10.42
CA ILE A 152 8.62 -16.00 11.81
C ILE A 152 9.77 -17.02 11.88
N GLY A 153 9.78 -18.01 10.99
CA GLY A 153 10.85 -19.00 10.89
C GLY A 153 12.21 -18.35 10.67
N SER A 154 12.30 -17.46 9.68
CA SER A 154 13.54 -16.76 9.32
C SER A 154 14.01 -15.82 10.43
N THR A 155 13.09 -15.06 11.03
CA THR A 155 13.43 -14.12 12.12
C THR A 155 13.91 -14.86 13.38
N LYS A 156 13.32 -16.02 13.71
CA LYS A 156 13.75 -16.83 14.87
C LYS A 156 15.20 -17.28 14.73
N VAL A 157 15.61 -17.70 13.53
CA VAL A 157 17.00 -18.10 13.26
C VAL A 157 17.95 -16.92 13.43
N VAL A 158 17.60 -15.75 12.88
CA VAL A 158 18.41 -14.54 13.01
C VAL A 158 18.54 -14.11 14.47
N ILE A 159 17.44 -14.07 15.23
CA ILE A 159 17.48 -13.74 16.66
C ILE A 159 18.36 -14.73 17.42
N GLY A 160 18.21 -16.03 17.16
CA GLY A 160 19.05 -17.06 17.77
C GLY A 160 20.54 -16.87 17.46
N ALA A 161 20.89 -16.62 16.20
CA ALA A 161 22.26 -16.38 15.78
C ALA A 161 22.86 -15.12 16.42
N THR A 162 22.11 -14.01 16.46
CA THR A 162 22.56 -12.75 17.08
C THR A 162 22.73 -12.89 18.58
N LEU A 163 21.86 -13.64 19.27
CA LEU A 163 22.01 -13.91 20.71
C LEU A 163 23.24 -14.77 21.01
N ILE A 164 23.45 -15.86 20.26
CA ILE A 164 24.64 -16.71 20.42
C ILE A 164 25.92 -15.91 20.15
N LEU A 165 25.96 -15.14 19.06
CA LEU A 165 27.09 -14.27 18.73
C LEU A 165 27.33 -13.25 19.85
N GLY A 166 26.28 -12.58 20.34
CA GLY A 166 26.36 -11.63 21.44
C GLY A 166 26.87 -12.28 22.73
N THR A 167 26.44 -13.50 23.06
CA THR A 167 26.96 -14.25 24.22
C THR A 167 28.42 -14.61 24.06
N VAL A 168 28.85 -15.07 22.87
CA VAL A 168 30.26 -15.39 22.61
C VAL A 168 31.13 -14.14 22.72
N LEU A 169 30.70 -13.02 22.13
CA LEU A 169 31.41 -11.75 22.24
C LEU A 169 31.51 -11.30 23.70
N PHE A 170 30.40 -11.33 24.45
CA PHE A 170 30.40 -10.99 25.88
C PHE A 170 31.39 -11.85 26.69
N LEU A 171 31.43 -13.16 26.45
CA LEU A 171 32.35 -14.06 27.15
C LEU A 171 33.80 -13.78 26.78
N VAL A 172 34.10 -13.59 25.50
CA VAL A 172 35.46 -13.29 25.03
C VAL A 172 35.92 -11.94 25.55
N ASP A 173 35.08 -10.92 25.50
CA ASP A 173 35.36 -9.58 26.03
C ASP A 173 35.60 -9.64 27.55
N TYR A 174 34.77 -10.38 28.29
CA TYR A 174 34.94 -10.58 29.73
C TYR A 174 36.26 -11.29 30.05
N LEU A 175 36.58 -12.38 29.35
CA LEU A 175 37.85 -13.10 29.53
C LEU A 175 39.06 -12.22 29.19
N PHE A 176 38.96 -11.38 28.15
CA PHE A 176 40.03 -10.43 27.82
C PHE A 176 40.22 -9.39 28.92
N ILE A 177 39.15 -8.84 29.49
CA ILE A 177 39.25 -7.89 30.60
C ILE A 177 39.97 -8.53 31.79
N GLU A 178 39.55 -9.73 32.22
CA GLU A 178 40.19 -10.47 33.31
C GLU A 178 41.66 -10.79 33.00
N PHE A 179 41.96 -11.23 31.77
CA PHE A 179 43.32 -11.50 31.32
C PHE A 179 44.21 -10.24 31.35
N PHE A 180 43.71 -9.11 30.86
CA PHE A 180 44.45 -7.84 30.83
C PHE A 180 44.65 -7.24 32.23
N GLN A 181 43.71 -7.46 33.15
CA GLN A 181 43.85 -7.12 34.57
C GLN A 181 44.91 -8.01 35.24
N LEU A 182 44.92 -9.31 34.96
CA LEU A 182 45.88 -10.26 35.52
C LEU A 182 47.33 -9.93 35.16
N ILE A 183 47.59 -9.52 33.90
CA ILE A 183 48.93 -9.12 33.45
C ILE A 183 49.31 -7.67 33.86
N HIS A 184 48.52 -7.03 34.74
CA HIS A 184 48.71 -5.66 35.24
C HIS A 184 48.83 -4.58 34.15
N VAL A 185 48.42 -4.87 32.91
CA VAL A 185 48.38 -3.85 31.84
C VAL A 185 47.19 -2.90 32.05
N LEU A 186 46.12 -3.38 32.70
CA LEU A 186 44.91 -2.63 33.00
C LEU A 186 44.73 -2.47 34.51
N HIS A 187 45.06 -1.30 35.05
CA HIS A 187 44.73 -0.95 36.43
C HIS A 187 43.22 -0.70 36.53
N GLY A 188 42.48 -1.64 37.11
CA GLY A 188 41.06 -1.46 37.43
C GLY A 188 40.91 -0.27 38.39
N THR A 189 40.13 0.73 38.00
CA THR A 189 39.74 1.81 38.92
C THR A 189 38.99 1.19 40.11
N PRO A 190 39.43 1.45 41.36
CA PRO A 190 38.80 0.88 42.54
C PRO A 190 37.46 1.57 42.82
N SER A 191 36.41 0.77 43.00
CA SER A 191 35.26 1.07 43.87
C SER A 191 34.75 -0.21 44.49
#